data_AF-A0A354WLN3-F1
#
_entry.id   AF-A0A354WLN3-F1
#
_cell.length_a   1.000
_cell.length_b   1.000
_cell.length_c   1.000
_cell.angle_alpha   90.00
_cell.angle_beta   90.00
_cell.angle_gamma   90.00
#
_symmetry.space_group_name_H-M   'P 1'
#
loop_
_entity.id
_entity.type
_entity.pdbx_description
1 polymer ?
#
loop_
_entity_poly.entity_id
_entity_poly.type
_entity_poly.pdbx_seq_one_letter_code
_entity_poly.pdbx_strand_id
1 'polypeptide(L)'
;MNFKQLPKNLIALILAMSLLISACGGKASTPPSGNQSVNKSAPTTVAQKPVSGSQFNKFFPKSQDGYQVVFAQEKTGFAEAKLNQGGQNVAMLSINDLANTPSAATKYQQSSKTISGYPAVTQGKNSTAILVANRHQVKVQSRAESFTANDRENWLGKFNLNGLSRVK
;
A
#
# COMPACT_ATOMS: atom_id res chain seq x y z
N MET A 1 23.82 -17.25 38.22
CA MET A 1 25.29 -16.99 38.17
C MET A 1 25.80 -17.64 36.90
N ASN A 2 26.42 -17.01 35.90
CA ASN A 2 27.21 -15.78 35.86
C ASN A 2 27.09 -15.11 34.48
N PHE A 3 26.64 -13.85 34.45
CA PHE A 3 26.91 -12.94 33.34
C PHE A 3 28.36 -12.48 33.46
N LYS A 4 29.23 -12.97 32.57
CA LYS A 4 30.60 -12.45 32.47
C LYS A 4 30.57 -11.10 31.76
N GLN A 5 31.11 -10.12 32.46
CA GLN A 5 31.20 -8.71 32.12
C GLN A 5 32.04 -8.52 30.84
N LEU A 6 31.48 -7.82 29.85
CA LEU A 6 32.27 -7.32 28.72
C LEU A 6 33.15 -6.14 29.19
N PRO A 7 34.45 -6.12 28.88
CA PRO A 7 35.35 -5.04 29.27
C PRO A 7 35.11 -3.77 28.45
N LYS A 8 34.93 -2.67 29.18
CA LYS A 8 34.56 -1.30 28.75
C LYS A 8 35.64 -0.51 27.99
N ASN A 9 36.67 -1.18 27.46
CA ASN A 9 37.87 -0.52 26.92
C ASN A 9 38.03 -0.67 25.39
N LEU A 10 37.01 -1.18 24.68
CA LEU A 10 37.01 -1.31 23.22
C LEU A 10 36.15 -0.23 22.55
N ILE A 11 36.08 0.97 23.13
CA ILE A 11 35.23 2.08 22.62
C ILE A 11 36.07 3.24 22.05
N ALA A 12 37.38 3.30 22.31
CA ALA A 12 38.19 4.47 21.95
C ALA A 12 39.01 4.37 20.65
N LEU A 13 39.08 3.20 19.98
CA LEU A 13 39.98 3.01 18.83
C LEU A 13 39.29 2.93 17.45
N ILE A 14 37.96 2.91 17.40
CA ILE A 14 37.22 2.75 16.12
C ILE A 14 36.79 4.11 15.51
N LEU A 15 36.96 5.22 16.24
CA LEU A 15 36.46 6.54 15.81
C LEU A 15 37.47 7.39 14.99
N ALA A 16 38.67 6.87 14.70
CA ALA A 16 39.75 7.65 14.07
C ALA A 16 40.05 7.30 12.59
N MET A 17 39.28 6.42 11.94
CA MET A 17 39.66 5.88 10.62
C MET A 17 38.61 6.02 9.50
N SER A 18 37.78 7.08 9.54
CA SER A 18 36.73 7.29 8.52
C SER A 18 36.85 8.60 7.73
N LEU A 19 38.05 9.18 7.65
CA LEU A 19 38.33 10.23 6.68
C LEU A 19 39.19 9.62 5.57
N LEU A 20 38.65 9.65 4.34
CA LEU A 20 39.31 9.56 3.01
C LEU A 20 38.67 8.49 2.12
N ILE A 21 37.59 8.82 1.38
CA ILE A 21 37.39 8.31 0.01
C ILE A 21 36.67 9.37 -0.87
N SER A 22 37.48 10.02 -1.69
CA SER A 22 37.30 10.38 -3.11
C SER A 22 35.96 10.91 -3.64
N ALA A 23 35.97 12.19 -3.99
CA ALA A 23 35.03 12.83 -4.91
C ALA A 23 35.14 12.19 -6.31
N CYS A 24 34.07 11.56 -6.78
CA CYS A 24 33.95 11.12 -8.17
C CYS A 24 32.96 12.05 -8.88
N GLY A 25 33.45 12.77 -9.90
CA GLY A 25 32.67 13.72 -10.68
C GLY A 25 31.55 13.05 -11.47
N GLY A 26 30.31 13.46 -11.21
CA GLY A 26 29.15 13.05 -11.98
C GLY A 26 29.10 13.76 -13.32
N LYS A 27 29.37 13.02 -14.40
CA LYS A 27 29.06 13.43 -15.78
C LYS A 27 27.54 13.59 -15.90
N ALA A 28 27.10 14.77 -16.34
CA ALA A 28 25.72 15.05 -16.69
C ALA A 28 25.25 14.04 -17.75
N SER A 29 24.32 13.19 -17.37
CA SER A 29 23.64 12.29 -18.29
C SER A 29 22.42 13.02 -18.83
N THR A 30 22.50 13.48 -20.07
CA THR A 30 21.34 13.92 -20.86
C THR A 30 20.25 12.84 -20.85
N PRO A 31 18.96 13.16 -20.64
CA PRO A 31 17.89 12.19 -20.81
C PRO A 31 17.74 11.83 -22.29
N PRO A 32 17.53 10.56 -22.65
CA PRO A 32 17.19 10.21 -24.03
C PRO A 32 15.76 10.68 -24.34
N SER A 33 15.61 11.43 -25.43
CA SER A 33 14.32 11.67 -26.08
C SER A 33 13.74 10.34 -26.56
N GLY A 34 12.78 9.80 -25.80
CA GLY A 34 11.97 8.67 -26.20
C GLY A 34 10.79 9.11 -27.05
N ASN A 35 10.74 8.61 -28.28
CA ASN A 35 9.63 8.79 -29.24
C ASN A 35 8.26 8.56 -28.58
N GLN A 36 7.36 9.54 -28.77
CA GLN A 36 5.93 9.37 -28.53
C GLN A 36 5.38 8.31 -29.48
N SER A 37 5.13 7.10 -28.97
CA SER A 37 4.15 6.20 -29.56
C SER A 37 2.79 6.53 -28.96
N VAL A 38 1.94 7.15 -29.76
CA VAL A 38 0.55 7.47 -29.44
C VAL A 38 -0.21 6.15 -29.35
N ASN A 39 -0.39 5.63 -28.13
CA ASN A 39 -1.40 4.61 -27.87
C ASN A 39 -2.64 5.29 -27.28
N LYS A 40 -3.74 5.06 -27.98
CA LYS A 40 -5.05 5.71 -27.85
C LYS A 40 -5.79 5.19 -26.59
N SER A 41 -6.40 6.13 -25.87
CA SER A 41 -7.48 5.93 -24.88
C SER A 41 -7.10 5.49 -23.46
N ALA A 42 -6.54 6.41 -22.68
CA ALA A 42 -6.93 6.52 -21.27
C ALA A 42 -7.33 8.00 -21.04
N PRO A 43 -8.50 8.31 -20.47
CA PRO A 43 -8.79 9.69 -20.10
C PRO A 43 -7.70 10.12 -19.12
N THR A 44 -6.87 11.05 -19.55
CA THR A 44 -5.87 11.72 -18.73
C THR A 44 -6.65 12.49 -17.67
N THR A 45 -6.98 11.79 -16.58
CA THR A 45 -7.59 12.41 -15.42
C THR A 45 -6.50 13.32 -14.90
N VAL A 46 -6.65 14.64 -15.16
CA VAL A 46 -5.81 15.68 -14.57
C VAL A 46 -5.58 15.29 -13.12
N ALA A 47 -4.32 15.10 -12.71
CA ALA A 47 -3.98 14.55 -11.40
C ALA A 47 -4.67 15.38 -10.31
N GLN A 48 -5.83 14.90 -9.86
CA GLN A 48 -6.58 15.51 -8.78
C GLN A 48 -5.72 15.36 -7.54
N LYS A 49 -5.66 16.38 -6.69
CA LYS A 49 -4.91 16.28 -5.43
C LYS A 49 -5.46 15.10 -4.63
N PRO A 50 -4.60 14.28 -3.99
CA PRO A 50 -5.09 13.20 -3.16
C PRO A 50 -5.97 13.74 -2.03
N VAL A 51 -7.02 13.00 -1.72
CA VAL A 51 -7.95 13.35 -0.63
C VAL A 51 -7.34 13.05 0.75
N SER A 52 -7.89 13.64 1.81
CA SER A 52 -7.44 13.33 3.17
C SER A 52 -7.77 11.89 3.53
N GLY A 53 -6.85 11.20 4.22
CA GLY A 53 -7.03 9.81 4.63
C GLY A 53 -8.30 9.56 5.44
N SER A 54 -8.66 10.49 6.33
CA SER A 54 -9.86 10.36 7.15
C SER A 54 -11.17 10.37 6.36
N GLN A 55 -11.16 10.93 5.15
CA GLN A 55 -12.33 10.85 4.26
C GLN A 55 -12.60 9.43 3.77
N PHE A 56 -11.60 8.53 3.86
CA PHE A 56 -11.76 7.13 3.49
C PHE A 56 -12.46 6.27 4.52
N ASN A 57 -12.45 6.64 5.81
CA ASN A 57 -12.95 5.80 6.89
C ASN A 57 -14.40 5.35 6.69
N LYS A 58 -15.24 6.21 6.13
CA LYS A 58 -16.65 5.91 5.82
C LYS A 58 -16.84 4.81 4.76
N PHE A 59 -15.78 4.45 4.03
CA PHE A 59 -15.82 3.39 3.03
C PHE A 59 -15.29 2.06 3.55
N PHE A 60 -14.66 2.04 4.73
CA PHE A 60 -14.26 0.80 5.37
C PHE A 60 -15.49 0.02 5.85
N PRO A 61 -15.41 -1.31 5.88
CA PRO A 61 -16.42 -2.12 6.53
C PRO A 61 -16.53 -1.76 8.02
N LYS A 62 -17.73 -1.90 8.57
CA LYS A 62 -17.97 -1.74 10.00
C LYS A 62 -17.56 -3.01 10.76
N SER A 63 -17.24 -2.87 12.05
CA SER A 63 -17.10 -3.99 12.99
C SER A 63 -18.42 -4.76 13.09
N GLN A 64 -18.37 -6.07 12.90
CA GLN A 64 -19.51 -6.99 12.91
C GLN A 64 -19.01 -8.44 12.97
N ASP A 65 -19.90 -9.40 13.26
CA ASP A 65 -19.61 -10.84 13.18
C ASP A 65 -18.37 -11.29 13.99
N GLY A 66 -18.13 -10.68 15.15
CA GLY A 66 -16.94 -10.96 15.97
C GLY A 66 -15.63 -10.36 15.45
N TYR A 67 -15.68 -9.58 14.36
CA TYR A 67 -14.58 -8.80 13.84
C TYR A 67 -14.64 -7.34 14.29
N GLN A 68 -13.49 -6.76 14.57
CA GLN A 68 -13.31 -5.35 14.90
C GLN A 68 -12.42 -4.66 13.88
N VAL A 69 -12.90 -3.57 13.31
CA VAL A 69 -12.12 -2.70 12.43
C VAL A 69 -11.59 -1.53 13.25
N VAL A 70 -10.26 -1.43 13.36
CA VAL A 70 -9.58 -0.42 14.20
C VAL A 70 -8.60 0.36 13.34
N PHE A 71 -8.85 1.65 13.12
CA PHE A 71 -7.96 2.51 12.33
C PHE A 71 -6.57 2.61 12.98
N ALA A 72 -5.54 2.42 12.16
CA ALA A 72 -4.15 2.39 12.60
C ALA A 72 -3.33 3.54 12.00
N GLN A 73 -3.67 3.98 10.78
CA GLN A 73 -2.98 5.09 10.13
C GLN A 73 -3.90 5.79 9.15
N GLU A 74 -3.86 7.11 9.17
CA GLU A 74 -4.51 7.98 8.20
C GLU A 74 -3.51 9.05 7.77
N LYS A 75 -3.34 9.21 6.47
CA LYS A 75 -2.47 10.22 5.85
C LYS A 75 -3.15 10.71 4.57
N THR A 76 -2.70 11.82 4.02
CA THR A 76 -3.18 12.26 2.70
C THR A 76 -2.99 11.15 1.67
N GLY A 77 -4.07 10.77 0.99
CA GLY A 77 -4.11 9.68 0.02
C GLY A 77 -4.09 8.27 0.61
N PHE A 78 -4.15 8.08 1.93
CA PHE A 78 -4.07 6.74 2.52
C PHE A 78 -4.83 6.59 3.84
N ALA A 79 -5.54 5.49 3.98
CA ALA A 79 -6.07 5.03 5.26
C ALA A 79 -5.84 3.53 5.41
N GLU A 80 -5.56 3.11 6.64
CA GLU A 80 -5.34 1.71 6.99
C GLU A 80 -6.00 1.39 8.35
N ALA A 81 -6.67 0.24 8.40
CA ALA A 81 -7.29 -0.30 9.59
C ALA A 81 -6.85 -1.75 9.84
N LYS A 82 -6.67 -2.10 11.10
CA LYS A 82 -6.54 -3.49 11.55
C LYS A 82 -7.91 -4.13 11.51
N LEU A 83 -7.95 -5.36 11.04
CA LEU A 83 -9.08 -6.26 11.21
C LEU A 83 -8.71 -7.26 12.31
N ASN A 84 -9.32 -7.10 13.48
CA ASN A 84 -9.11 -7.98 14.60
C ASN A 84 -10.24 -9.00 14.72
N GLN A 85 -9.92 -10.24 15.08
CA GLN A 85 -10.88 -11.28 15.42
C GLN A 85 -10.40 -11.98 16.69
N GLY A 86 -11.26 -12.13 17.70
CA GLY A 86 -10.85 -12.73 18.98
C GLY A 86 -9.67 -12.02 19.65
N GLY A 87 -9.52 -10.70 19.46
CA GLY A 87 -8.41 -9.91 19.99
C GLY A 87 -7.10 -9.99 19.21
N GLN A 88 -7.01 -10.84 18.18
CA GLN A 88 -5.83 -10.97 17.32
C GLN A 88 -6.01 -10.19 16.02
N ASN A 89 -4.93 -9.54 15.55
CA ASN A 89 -4.93 -8.90 14.24
C ASN A 89 -4.79 -9.95 13.13
N VAL A 90 -5.88 -10.22 12.42
CA VAL A 90 -5.94 -11.26 11.38
C VAL A 90 -5.66 -10.71 9.98
N ALA A 91 -5.92 -9.42 9.74
CA ALA A 91 -5.62 -8.76 8.48
C ALA A 91 -5.47 -7.23 8.60
N MET A 92 -4.85 -6.61 7.61
CA MET A 92 -4.87 -5.17 7.40
C MET A 92 -5.78 -4.83 6.22
N LEU A 93 -6.63 -3.83 6.41
CA LEU A 93 -7.52 -3.23 5.43
C LEU A 93 -6.94 -1.88 5.04
N SER A 94 -6.84 -1.56 3.75
CA SER A 94 -6.32 -0.24 3.33
C SER A 94 -7.00 0.30 2.07
N ILE A 95 -7.11 1.62 2.01
CA ILE A 95 -7.48 2.40 0.82
C ILE A 95 -6.33 3.35 0.50
N ASN A 96 -5.84 3.32 -0.74
CA ASN A 96 -4.78 4.19 -1.24
C ASN A 96 -5.22 4.94 -2.50
N ASP A 97 -5.12 6.27 -2.47
CA ASP A 97 -5.34 7.14 -3.62
C ASP A 97 -4.11 7.12 -4.54
N LEU A 98 -4.30 6.71 -5.78
CA LEU A 98 -3.24 6.65 -6.78
C LEU A 98 -3.03 7.99 -7.50
N ALA A 99 -3.69 9.08 -7.09
CA ALA A 99 -3.49 10.42 -7.63
C ALA A 99 -2.00 10.81 -7.82
N ASN A 100 -1.16 10.53 -6.82
CA ASN A 100 0.28 10.81 -6.88
C ASN A 100 1.12 9.66 -7.45
N THR A 101 0.52 8.48 -7.69
CA THR A 101 1.20 7.30 -8.24
C THR A 101 0.36 6.58 -9.32
N PRO A 102 -0.06 7.25 -10.42
CA PRO A 102 -1.02 6.67 -11.36
C PRO A 102 -0.52 5.40 -12.06
N SER A 103 0.79 5.25 -12.24
CA SER A 103 1.41 4.05 -12.83
C SER A 103 1.15 2.77 -12.02
N ALA A 104 0.78 2.89 -10.74
CA ALA A 104 0.38 1.74 -9.94
C ALA A 104 -0.93 1.10 -10.45
N ALA A 105 -1.76 1.82 -11.21
CA ALA A 105 -2.98 1.30 -11.83
C ALA A 105 -2.67 0.33 -12.98
N THR A 106 -1.51 0.43 -13.62
CA THR A 106 -1.15 -0.38 -14.80
C THR A 106 -1.20 -1.89 -14.52
N LYS A 107 -0.84 -2.32 -13.30
CA LYS A 107 -0.88 -3.75 -12.92
C LYS A 107 -2.29 -4.37 -13.00
N TYR A 108 -3.34 -3.55 -12.95
CA TYR A 108 -4.72 -4.00 -13.02
C TYR A 108 -5.23 -4.16 -14.46
N GLN A 109 -4.55 -3.57 -15.45
CA GLN A 109 -4.97 -3.60 -16.86
C GLN A 109 -4.96 -5.02 -17.45
N GLN A 110 -4.03 -5.86 -16.98
CA GLN A 110 -3.89 -7.25 -17.42
C GLN A 110 -4.64 -8.24 -16.51
N SER A 111 -5.42 -7.73 -15.54
CA SER A 111 -6.14 -8.58 -14.61
C SER A 111 -7.29 -9.30 -15.32
N SER A 112 -7.23 -10.63 -15.39
CA SER A 112 -8.36 -11.47 -15.81
C SER A 112 -9.38 -11.72 -14.68
N LYS A 113 -9.01 -11.42 -13.43
CA LYS A 113 -9.87 -11.58 -12.26
C LYS A 113 -10.59 -10.28 -11.91
N THR A 114 -11.84 -10.41 -11.47
CA THR A 114 -12.60 -9.30 -10.87
C THR A 114 -13.16 -9.69 -9.51
N ILE A 115 -13.31 -8.71 -8.62
CA ILE A 115 -13.99 -8.84 -7.33
C ILE A 115 -14.94 -7.65 -7.22
N SER A 116 -16.22 -7.92 -6.97
CA SER A 116 -17.28 -6.90 -6.92
C SER A 116 -17.31 -5.99 -8.16
N GLY A 117 -16.97 -6.55 -9.33
CA GLY A 117 -16.95 -5.81 -10.62
C GLY A 117 -15.68 -4.99 -10.88
N TYR A 118 -14.70 -5.00 -9.98
CA TYR A 118 -13.44 -4.27 -10.14
C TYR A 118 -12.27 -5.21 -10.45
N PRO A 119 -11.31 -4.82 -11.30
CA PRO A 119 -10.14 -5.66 -11.60
C PRO A 119 -9.33 -5.92 -10.33
N ALA A 120 -8.93 -7.18 -10.15
CA ALA A 120 -8.34 -7.68 -8.91
C ALA A 120 -6.99 -8.37 -9.13
N VAL A 121 -5.97 -7.99 -8.35
CA VAL A 121 -4.64 -8.60 -8.42
C VAL A 121 -4.20 -9.12 -7.06
N THR A 122 -3.44 -10.21 -7.08
CA THR A 122 -2.72 -10.70 -5.91
C THR A 122 -1.38 -9.96 -5.84
N GLN A 123 -1.03 -9.43 -4.66
CA GLN A 123 0.24 -8.73 -4.43
C GLN A 123 1.06 -9.47 -3.36
N GLY A 124 2.12 -10.14 -3.81
CA GLY A 124 2.89 -11.06 -2.97
C GLY A 124 2.06 -12.29 -2.58
N LYS A 125 2.42 -12.96 -1.48
CA LYS A 125 1.73 -14.19 -1.02
C LYS A 125 0.44 -13.92 -0.25
N ASN A 126 0.36 -12.76 0.42
CA ASN A 126 -0.63 -12.53 1.49
C ASN A 126 -1.57 -11.35 1.23
N SER A 127 -1.61 -10.79 0.02
CA SER A 127 -2.46 -9.62 -0.25
C SER A 127 -3.28 -9.79 -1.52
N THR A 128 -4.53 -9.31 -1.46
CA THR A 128 -5.41 -9.15 -2.61
C THR A 128 -5.83 -7.70 -2.69
N ALA A 129 -5.80 -7.11 -3.88
CA ALA A 129 -6.16 -5.72 -4.09
C ALA A 129 -7.06 -5.56 -5.32
N ILE A 130 -7.92 -4.55 -5.30
CA ILE A 130 -8.75 -4.12 -6.42
C ILE A 130 -8.49 -2.66 -6.76
N LEU A 131 -8.73 -2.29 -8.01
CA LEU A 131 -8.69 -0.91 -8.48
C LEU A 131 -10.11 -0.38 -8.72
N VAL A 132 -10.49 0.63 -7.94
CA VAL A 132 -11.80 1.28 -8.00
C VAL A 132 -11.69 2.60 -8.75
N ALA A 133 -12.54 2.77 -9.78
CA ALA A 133 -12.64 4.00 -10.58
C ALA A 133 -11.30 4.52 -11.14
N ASN A 134 -10.39 3.61 -11.52
CA ASN A 134 -9.04 3.93 -12.01
C ASN A 134 -8.21 4.82 -11.08
N ARG A 135 -8.53 4.85 -9.78
CA ARG A 135 -7.92 5.77 -8.84
C ARG A 135 -7.61 5.18 -7.48
N HIS A 136 -8.56 4.48 -6.88
CA HIS A 136 -8.41 4.04 -5.49
C HIS A 136 -8.05 2.56 -5.46
N GLN A 137 -6.89 2.23 -4.88
CA GLN A 137 -6.55 0.85 -4.58
C GLN A 137 -7.17 0.48 -3.23
N VAL A 138 -8.05 -0.51 -3.22
CA VAL A 138 -8.54 -1.15 -1.98
C VAL A 138 -7.80 -2.47 -1.83
N LYS A 139 -7.20 -2.71 -0.67
CA LYS A 139 -6.36 -3.88 -0.43
C LYS A 139 -6.68 -4.49 0.93
N VAL A 140 -6.69 -5.82 0.95
CA VAL A 140 -6.69 -6.63 2.17
C VAL A 140 -5.40 -7.45 2.20
N GLN A 141 -4.72 -7.44 3.34
CA GLN A 141 -3.46 -8.16 3.54
C GLN A 141 -3.56 -9.04 4.79
N SER A 142 -3.39 -10.35 4.64
CA SER A 142 -3.40 -11.29 5.76
C SER A 142 -2.26 -11.00 6.75
N ARG A 143 -2.56 -11.16 8.04
CA ARG A 143 -1.61 -11.14 9.16
C ARG A 143 -1.55 -12.49 9.88
N ALA A 144 -2.63 -13.26 9.83
CA ALA A 144 -2.69 -14.65 10.26
C ALA A 144 -2.73 -15.59 9.04
N GLU A 145 -2.12 -16.78 9.16
CA GLU A 145 -2.16 -17.83 8.11
C GLU A 145 -3.57 -18.38 7.91
N SER A 146 -4.39 -18.38 8.96
CA SER A 146 -5.80 -18.74 8.91
C SER A 146 -6.65 -17.76 8.11
N PHE A 147 -6.16 -16.55 7.81
CA PHE A 147 -6.86 -15.56 7.00
C PHE A 147 -6.48 -15.75 5.51
N THR A 148 -7.30 -16.53 4.82
CA THR A 148 -6.99 -17.08 3.48
C THR A 148 -7.21 -16.08 2.35
N ALA A 149 -6.89 -16.48 1.11
CA ALA A 149 -7.21 -15.69 -0.08
C ALA A 149 -8.72 -15.44 -0.22
N ASN A 150 -9.55 -16.45 0.05
CA ASN A 150 -11.00 -16.32 0.00
C ASN A 150 -11.52 -15.29 1.02
N ASP A 151 -10.95 -15.27 2.22
CA ASP A 151 -11.31 -14.28 3.25
C ASP A 151 -10.96 -12.86 2.79
N ARG A 152 -9.79 -12.68 2.17
CA ARG A 152 -9.41 -11.37 1.60
C ARG A 152 -10.40 -10.90 0.54
N GLU A 153 -10.85 -11.80 -0.33
CA GLU A 153 -11.81 -11.50 -1.39
C GLU A 153 -13.20 -11.14 -0.83
N ASN A 154 -13.67 -11.90 0.15
CA ASN A 154 -14.90 -11.61 0.87
C ASN A 154 -14.84 -10.23 1.56
N TRP A 155 -13.72 -9.92 2.21
CA TRP A 155 -13.54 -8.64 2.90
C TRP A 155 -13.41 -7.45 1.94
N LEU A 156 -12.80 -7.62 0.76
CA LEU A 156 -12.79 -6.60 -0.29
C LEU A 156 -14.22 -6.22 -0.72
N GLY A 157 -15.12 -7.20 -0.79
CA GLY A 157 -16.54 -6.96 -1.10
C GLY A 157 -17.32 -6.23 -0.02
N LYS A 158 -16.81 -6.16 1.23
CA LYS A 158 -17.48 -5.48 2.35
C LYS A 158 -17.22 -3.97 2.42
N PHE A 159 -16.26 -3.45 1.65
CA PHE A 159 -16.05 -2.01 1.53
C PHE A 159 -17.22 -1.35 0.78
N ASN A 160 -17.50 -0.08 1.08
CA ASN A 160 -18.44 0.70 0.29
C ASN A 160 -17.80 1.19 -1.02
N LEU A 161 -17.63 0.25 -1.97
CA LEU A 161 -16.95 0.49 -3.25
C LEU A 161 -17.72 1.48 -4.14
N ASN A 162 -19.05 1.47 -4.07
CA ASN A 162 -19.90 2.43 -4.78
C ASN A 162 -19.71 3.86 -4.26
N GLY A 163 -19.56 4.04 -2.95
CA GLY A 163 -19.22 5.32 -2.36
C GLY A 163 -17.83 5.78 -2.78
N LEU A 164 -16.85 4.87 -2.74
CA LEU A 164 -15.46 5.16 -3.07
C LEU A 164 -15.27 5.53 -4.54
N SER A 165 -15.99 4.90 -5.46
CA SER A 165 -15.89 5.19 -6.91
C SER A 165 -16.29 6.61 -7.29
N ARG A 166 -16.98 7.33 -6.41
CA ARG A 166 -17.41 8.73 -6.59
C ARG A 166 -16.42 9.75 -6.02
N VAL A 167 -15.34 9.31 -5.38
CA VAL A 167 -14.34 10.19 -4.77
C VAL A 167 -13.33 10.65 -5.81
N LYS A 168 -13.31 11.97 -6.04
CA LYS A 168 -12.36 12.70 -6.88
C LYS A 168 -11.32 13.44 -6.03
#